data_AF-A0A2S9Y132-F1
#
_entry.id   AF-A0A2S9Y132-F1
#
_cell.length_a   1.000
_cell.length_b   1.000
_cell.length_c   1.000
_cell.angle_alpha   90.00
_cell.angle_beta   90.00
_cell.angle_gamma   90.00
#
_symmetry.space_group_name_H-M   'P 1'
#
loop_
_entity.id
_entity.type
_entity.pdbx_description
1 polymer ?
#
loop_
_entity_poly.entity_id
_entity_poly.type
_entity_poly.pdbx_seq_one_letter_code
_entity_poly.pdbx_strand_id
1 'polypeptide(L)'
;MRTVIRKVSVILLGLMIVGVFVFWFGWVHAPTPEQVCQHKIQLVHETVGEDQTDGAEALVGQLEANCVIAANRKIQLRGKLVWAEYAKCVTAATTLADAERC
;
A
#
# COMPACT_ATOMS: atom_id res chain seq x y z
N MET A 1 27.51 -8.09 -38.81
CA MET A 1 26.40 -7.14 -38.50
C MET A 1 25.13 -7.81 -37.99
N ARG A 2 24.54 -8.83 -38.66
CA ARG A 2 23.29 -9.50 -38.19
C ARG A 2 23.32 -10.01 -36.74
N THR A 3 24.44 -10.58 -36.28
CA THR A 3 24.59 -11.09 -34.90
C THR A 3 24.64 -9.98 -33.86
N VAL A 4 25.19 -8.81 -34.20
CA VAL A 4 25.23 -7.63 -33.32
C VAL A 4 23.84 -7.00 -33.22
N ILE A 5 23.15 -6.84 -34.35
CA ILE A 5 21.76 -6.35 -34.40
C ILE A 5 20.82 -7.25 -33.60
N ARG A 6 20.99 -8.58 -33.71
CA ARG A 6 20.20 -9.56 -32.95
C ARG A 6 20.46 -9.48 -31.43
N LYS A 7 21.71 -9.24 -31.00
CA LYS A 7 22.04 -9.05 -29.58
C LYS A 7 21.42 -7.76 -29.02
N VAL A 8 21.55 -6.64 -29.74
CA VAL A 8 20.96 -5.36 -29.34
C VAL A 8 19.43 -5.44 -29.26
N SER A 9 18.80 -6.10 -30.23
CA SER A 9 17.36 -6.33 -30.24
C SER A 9 16.89 -7.16 -29.04
N VAL A 10 17.61 -8.24 -28.68
CA VAL A 10 17.29 -9.06 -27.49
C VAL A 10 17.47 -8.27 -26.19
N ILE A 11 18.51 -7.45 -26.07
CA ILE A 11 18.75 -6.62 -24.88
C ILE A 11 17.64 -5.58 -24.71
N LEU A 12 17.26 -4.88 -25.78
CA LEU A 12 16.15 -3.91 -25.76
C LEU A 12 14.83 -4.57 -25.37
N LEU A 13 14.53 -5.75 -25.92
CA LEU A 13 13.30 -6.48 -25.62
C LEU A 13 13.30 -7.00 -24.18
N GLY A 14 14.46 -7.45 -23.66
CA GLY A 14 14.64 -7.80 -22.26
C GLY A 14 14.42 -6.63 -21.31
N LEU A 15 14.99 -5.46 -21.62
CA LEU A 15 14.77 -4.22 -20.85
C LEU A 15 13.30 -3.81 -20.83
N MET A 16 12.61 -3.92 -21.97
CA MET A 16 11.19 -3.59 -22.05
C MET A 16 10.33 -4.53 -21.19
N ILE A 17 10.62 -5.83 -21.23
CA ILE A 17 9.95 -6.83 -20.38
C ILE A 17 10.19 -6.51 -18.91
N VAL A 18 11.43 -6.26 -18.50
CA VAL A 18 11.76 -5.90 -17.12
C VAL A 18 11.01 -4.62 -16.68
N GLY A 19 10.93 -3.61 -17.55
CA GLY A 19 10.17 -2.39 -17.28
C GLY A 19 8.68 -2.65 -17.05
N VAL A 20 8.06 -3.50 -17.89
CA VAL A 20 6.66 -3.91 -17.73
C VAL A 20 6.48 -4.72 -16.44
N PHE A 21 7.40 -5.61 -16.09
CA PHE A 21 7.35 -6.36 -14.84
C PHE A 21 7.45 -5.45 -13.61
N VAL A 22 8.37 -4.48 -13.60
CA VAL A 22 8.49 -3.51 -12.49
C VAL A 22 7.22 -2.67 -12.37
N PHE A 23 6.71 -2.16 -13.49
CA PHE A 23 5.46 -1.40 -13.51
C PHE A 23 4.27 -2.24 -13.04
N TRP A 24 4.18 -3.49 -13.48
CA TRP A 24 3.14 -4.42 -13.07
C TRP A 24 3.22 -4.76 -11.58
N PHE A 25 4.42 -5.04 -11.06
CA PHE A 25 4.61 -5.30 -9.63
C PHE A 25 4.28 -4.05 -8.80
N GLY A 26 4.71 -2.86 -9.20
CA GLY A 26 4.36 -1.61 -8.51
C GLY A 26 2.87 -1.27 -8.59
N TRP A 27 2.21 -1.55 -9.71
CA TRP A 27 0.79 -1.23 -9.92
C TRP A 27 -0.17 -2.27 -9.31
N VAL A 28 0.18 -3.55 -9.36
CA VAL A 28 -0.71 -4.66 -8.96
C VAL A 28 -0.52 -5.07 -7.50
N HIS A 29 0.62 -4.75 -6.87
CA HIS A 29 0.79 -5.01 -5.45
C HIS A 29 -0.02 -4.00 -4.63
N ALA A 30 -1.22 -4.43 -4.23
CA ALA A 30 -2.03 -3.73 -3.25
C ALA A 30 -1.43 -3.94 -1.85
N PRO A 31 -1.30 -2.88 -1.03
CA PRO A 31 -0.95 -3.04 0.38
C PRO A 31 -1.98 -3.94 1.07
N THR A 32 -1.50 -4.80 1.98
CA THR A 32 -2.42 -5.64 2.75
C THR A 32 -3.22 -4.80 3.75
N PRO A 33 -4.43 -5.24 4.15
CA PRO A 33 -5.25 -4.55 5.16
C PRO A 33 -4.47 -4.19 6.42
N GLU A 34 -3.60 -5.08 6.88
CA GLU A 34 -2.80 -4.91 8.09
C GLU A 34 -1.83 -3.74 7.94
N GLN A 35 -1.13 -3.64 6.80
CA GLN A 35 -0.18 -2.56 6.53
C GLN A 35 -0.87 -1.18 6.49
N VAL A 36 -2.05 -1.10 5.88
CA VAL A 36 -2.83 0.16 5.82
C VAL A 36 -3.27 0.59 7.22
N CYS A 37 -3.72 -0.37 8.05
CA CYS A 37 -4.16 -0.09 9.40
C CYS A 37 -3.00 0.32 10.31
N GLN A 38 -1.84 -0.33 10.22
CA GLN A 38 -0.64 0.05 10.96
C GLN A 38 -0.16 1.45 10.60
N HIS A 39 -0.10 1.78 9.31
CA HIS A 39 0.28 3.13 8.86
C HIS A 39 -0.67 4.22 9.40
N LYS A 40 -1.97 3.93 9.42
CA LYS A 40 -2.96 4.84 10.02
C LYS A 40 -2.78 5.02 11.53
N ILE A 41 -2.54 3.94 12.26
CA ILE A 41 -2.29 4.01 13.71
C ILE A 41 -1.03 4.83 13.98
N GLN A 42 0.03 4.62 13.18
CA GLN A 42 1.25 5.40 13.29
C GLN A 42 1.00 6.90 13.05
N LEU A 43 0.27 7.26 12.00
CA LEU A 43 -0.13 8.66 11.73
C LEU A 43 -0.95 9.26 12.88
N VAL A 44 -1.79 8.46 13.55
CA VAL A 44 -2.55 8.90 14.73
C VAL A 44 -1.62 9.10 15.93
N HIS A 45 -0.67 8.20 16.19
CA HIS A 45 0.32 8.36 17.25
C HIS A 45 1.17 9.62 17.04
N GLU A 46 1.63 9.87 15.82
CA GLU A 46 2.41 11.07 15.45
C GLU A 46 1.61 12.37 15.60
N THR A 47 0.28 12.32 15.49
CA THR A 47 -0.59 13.51 15.62
C THR A 47 -1.07 13.76 17.05
N VAL A 48 -1.25 12.72 17.87
CA VAL A 48 -1.78 12.83 19.24
C VAL A 48 -0.68 13.00 20.30
N GLY A 49 0.56 12.63 19.98
CA GLY A 49 1.71 12.71 20.89
C GLY A 49 1.81 11.50 21.84
N GLU A 50 3.02 10.98 22.05
CA GLU A 50 3.31 9.76 22.83
C GLU A 50 2.70 9.77 24.25
N ASP A 51 2.61 10.94 24.89
CA ASP A 51 2.17 11.12 26.28
C ASP A 51 0.71 10.71 26.56
N GLN A 52 -0.16 10.59 25.54
CA GLN A 52 -1.55 10.14 25.72
C GLN A 52 -1.80 8.67 25.37
N THR A 53 -0.75 7.95 24.96
CA THR A 53 -0.87 6.57 24.46
C THR A 53 -0.32 5.52 25.42
N ASP A 54 0.34 5.97 26.50
CA ASP A 54 0.92 5.10 27.52
C ASP A 54 -0.19 4.35 28.29
N GLY A 55 -0.30 3.04 28.04
CA GLY A 55 -1.35 2.17 28.60
C GLY A 55 -2.53 1.85 27.66
N ALA A 56 -2.55 2.37 26.43
CA ALA A 56 -3.63 2.12 25.45
C ALA A 56 -3.38 0.90 24.55
N GLU A 57 -2.34 0.09 24.78
CA GLU A 57 -1.92 -1.01 23.89
C GLU A 57 -3.04 -2.01 23.57
N ALA A 58 -3.84 -2.40 24.56
CA ALA A 58 -4.99 -3.29 24.36
C ALA A 58 -6.10 -2.63 23.51
N LEU A 59 -6.25 -1.30 23.61
CA LEU A 59 -7.19 -0.52 22.83
C LEU A 59 -6.71 -0.36 21.38
N VAL A 60 -5.40 -0.14 21.18
CA VAL A 60 -4.75 -0.08 19.88
C VAL A 60 -4.87 -1.42 19.16
N GLY A 61 -4.62 -2.54 19.84
CA GLY A 61 -4.80 -3.87 19.26
C GLY A 61 -6.24 -4.17 18.83
N GLN A 62 -7.24 -3.73 19.62
CA GLN A 62 -8.65 -3.81 19.20
C GLN A 62 -8.96 -2.89 18.01
N LEU A 63 -8.37 -1.69 17.97
CA LEU A 63 -8.53 -0.76 16.85
C LEU A 63 -7.96 -1.35 15.56
N GLU A 64 -6.79 -1.98 15.62
CA GLU A 64 -6.15 -2.66 14.50
C GLU A 64 -7.02 -3.82 13.99
N ALA A 65 -7.51 -4.69 14.89
CA ALA A 65 -8.38 -5.80 14.53
C ALA A 65 -9.68 -5.32 13.86
N ASN A 66 -10.32 -4.29 14.40
CA ASN A 66 -11.54 -3.71 13.83
C ASN A 66 -11.28 -3.03 12.49
N CYS A 67 -10.13 -2.37 12.33
CA CYS A 67 -9.70 -1.77 11.08
C CYS A 67 -9.50 -2.83 9.99
N VAL A 68 -8.83 -3.94 10.31
CA VAL A 68 -8.61 -5.07 9.38
C VAL A 68 -9.94 -5.72 8.97
N ILE A 69 -10.89 -5.88 9.91
CA ILE A 69 -12.23 -6.39 9.59
C ILE A 69 -12.97 -5.44 8.64
N ALA A 70 -12.93 -4.13 8.92
CA ALA A 70 -13.57 -3.13 8.07
C ALA A 70 -12.93 -3.07 6.67
N ALA A 71 -11.61 -3.15 6.60
CA ALA A 71 -10.84 -3.23 5.36
C ALA A 71 -11.20 -4.47 4.54
N ASN A 72 -11.22 -5.64 5.16
CA ASN A 72 -11.65 -6.89 4.50
C ASN A 72 -13.09 -6.81 3.99
N ARG A 73 -13.99 -6.22 4.76
CA ARG A 73 -15.37 -5.97 4.31
C ARG A 73 -15.41 -5.03 3.11
N LYS A 74 -14.60 -3.98 3.10
CA LYS A 74 -14.47 -3.04 1.98
C LYS A 74 -13.93 -3.73 0.72
N ILE A 75 -12.96 -4.63 0.87
CA ILE A 75 -12.43 -5.48 -0.22
C ILE A 75 -13.54 -6.35 -0.80
N GLN A 76 -14.34 -7.01 0.04
CA GLN A 76 -15.43 -7.87 -0.44
C GLN A 76 -16.53 -7.07 -1.14
N LEU A 77 -16.85 -5.87 -0.67
CA LEU A 77 -17.93 -5.04 -1.22
C LEU A 77 -17.53 -4.26 -2.48
N ARG A 78 -16.32 -3.70 -2.53
CA ARG A 78 -15.85 -2.83 -3.62
C ARG A 78 -14.89 -3.51 -4.58
N GLY A 79 -14.44 -4.72 -4.26
CA GLY A 79 -13.47 -5.47 -5.03
C GLY A 79 -12.01 -5.06 -4.74
N LYS A 80 -11.09 -5.94 -5.14
CA LYS A 80 -9.65 -5.78 -4.86
C LYS A 80 -9.02 -4.55 -5.53
N LEU A 81 -9.52 -4.13 -6.69
CA LEU A 81 -8.98 -2.99 -7.44
C LEU A 81 -9.24 -1.66 -6.73
N VAL A 82 -10.49 -1.41 -6.35
CA VAL A 82 -10.87 -0.18 -5.63
C VAL A 82 -10.21 -0.13 -4.25
N TRP A 83 -10.07 -1.30 -3.60
CA TRP A 83 -9.27 -1.38 -2.38
C TRP A 83 -7.79 -1.05 -2.61
N ALA A 84 -7.17 -1.57 -3.66
CA ALA A 84 -5.76 -1.32 -3.95
C ALA A 84 -5.47 0.17 -4.15
N GLU A 85 -6.34 0.88 -4.86
CA GLU A 85 -6.24 2.32 -5.07
C GLU A 85 -6.37 3.09 -3.75
N TYR A 86 -7.40 2.78 -2.96
CA TYR A 86 -7.58 3.35 -1.63
C TYR A 86 -6.38 3.09 -0.71
N ALA A 87 -5.94 1.84 -0.63
CA ALA A 87 -4.82 1.41 0.20
C ALA A 87 -3.54 2.14 -0.18
N LYS A 88 -3.24 2.27 -1.49
CA LYS A 88 -2.08 3.02 -1.98
C LYS A 88 -2.14 4.49 -1.59
N CYS A 89 -3.29 5.13 -1.74
CA CYS A 89 -3.47 6.52 -1.34
C CYS A 89 -3.23 6.70 0.16
N VAL A 90 -3.81 5.83 0.99
CA VAL A 90 -3.62 5.88 2.45
C VAL A 90 -2.17 5.63 2.85
N THR A 91 -1.48 4.65 2.25
CA THR A 91 -0.06 4.38 2.55
C THR A 91 0.88 5.46 2.03
N ALA A 92 0.49 6.19 0.99
CA ALA A 92 1.28 7.31 0.46
C ALA A 92 1.06 8.61 1.26
N ALA A 93 -0.01 8.69 2.05
CA ALA A 93 -0.31 9.85 2.87
C ALA A 93 0.70 9.99 4.02
N THR A 94 1.24 11.20 4.18
CA THR A 94 2.18 11.55 5.26
C THR A 94 1.50 12.23 6.44
N THR A 95 0.21 12.54 6.32
CA THR A 95 -0.58 13.16 7.39
C THR A 95 -1.92 12.43 7.55
N LEU A 96 -2.47 12.46 8.77
CA LEU A 96 -3.77 11.85 9.06
C LEU A 96 -4.89 12.46 8.19
N ALA A 97 -4.85 13.78 7.97
CA ALA A 97 -5.82 14.49 7.14
C ALA A 97 -5.77 14.07 5.67
N ASP A 98 -4.59 13.74 5.14
CA ASP A 98 -4.45 13.24 3.76
C ASP A 98 -4.94 11.79 3.65
N ALA A 99 -4.69 10.97 4.68
CA ALA A 99 -5.17 9.58 4.74
C ALA A 99 -6.71 9.48 4.84
N GLU A 100 -7.39 10.51 5.36
CA GLU A 100 -8.86 10.56 5.43
C GLU A 100 -9.53 10.95 4.11
N ARG A 101 -8.81 11.59 3.19
CA ARG A 101 -9.34 12.10 1.91
C ARG A 101 -9.32 11.10 0.75
N CYS A 102 -8.75 9.90 0.95
CA CYS A 102 -8.43 8.91 -0.09
C CYS A 102 -9.59 8.07 -0.69
#